data_AF-A0A326RYT8-F1
#
_entry.id   AF-A0A326RYT8-F1
#
_cell.length_a   1.000
_cell.length_b   1.000
_cell.length_c   1.000
_cell.angle_alpha   90.00
_cell.angle_beta   90.00
_cell.angle_gamma   90.00
#
_symmetry.space_group_name_H-M   'P 1'
#
loop_
_entity.id
_entity.type
_entity.pdbx_description
1 polymer ?
#
loop_
_entity_poly.entity_id
_entity_poly.type
_entity_poly.pdbx_seq_one_letter_code
_entity_poly.pdbx_strand_id
1 'polypeptide(L)' 'MDWNKPVKFKFGGEDWEMPLSTLLLLIFLTLLLMLGGAWLGFQFGSGQL' A
#
# COMPACT_ATOMS: atom_id res chain seq x y z
N MET A 1 -17.72 -1.58 12.10
CA MET A 1 -17.22 -1.79 10.73
C MET A 1 -16.88 -3.25 10.61
N ASP A 2 -17.35 -3.94 9.58
CA ASP A 2 -17.04 -5.35 9.37
C ASP A 2 -15.68 -5.46 8.65
N TRP A 3 -14.64 -5.78 9.43
CA TRP A 3 -13.24 -5.83 8.97
C TRP A 3 -12.94 -7.03 8.09
N ASN A 4 -13.76 -8.08 8.14
CA ASN A 4 -13.59 -9.29 7.34
C ASN A 4 -14.55 -9.37 6.16
N LYS A 5 -15.31 -8.28 5.91
CA LYS A 5 -16.16 -8.17 4.75
C LYS A 5 -15.33 -8.44 3.48
N PRO A 6 -15.71 -9.44 2.65
CA PRO A 6 -15.02 -9.70 1.40
C PRO A 6 -15.25 -8.52 0.44
N VAL A 7 -14.15 -8.04 -0.14
CA VAL A 7 -14.14 -7.00 -1.16
C VAL A 7 -13.75 -7.65 -2.48
N LYS A 8 -14.59 -7.46 -3.49
CA LYS A 8 -14.36 -7.93 -4.85
C LYS A 8 -14.06 -6.74 -5.75
N PHE A 9 -13.01 -6.83 -6.54
CA PHE A 9 -12.65 -5.79 -7.50
C PHE A 9 -11.93 -6.41 -8.71
N LYS A 10 -12.00 -5.74 -9.85
CA LYS A 10 -11.26 -6.12 -11.06
C LYS A 10 -9.96 -5.34 -11.13
N PHE A 11 -8.87 -6.04 -11.36
CA PHE A 11 -7.59 -5.41 -11.66
C PHE A 11 -7.03 -6.05 -12.92
N GLY A 12 -6.98 -5.27 -14.01
CA GLY A 12 -6.73 -5.81 -15.34
C GLY A 12 -7.90 -6.70 -15.81
N GLY A 13 -7.58 -7.92 -16.24
CA GLY A 13 -8.56 -8.93 -16.68
C GLY A 13 -8.97 -9.94 -15.61
N GLU A 14 -8.39 -9.88 -14.42
CA GLU A 14 -8.59 -10.84 -13.34
C GLU A 14 -9.56 -10.29 -12.27
N ASP A 15 -10.42 -11.18 -11.76
CA ASP A 15 -11.31 -10.92 -10.64
C ASP A 15 -10.58 -11.22 -9.33
N TRP A 16 -10.40 -10.18 -8.49
CA TRP A 16 -9.75 -10.29 -7.19
C TRP A 16 -10.79 -10.27 -6.08
N GLU A 17 -10.61 -11.15 -5.10
CA GLU A 17 -11.44 -11.23 -3.90
C GLU A 17 -10.56 -11.40 -2.66
N MET A 18 -10.71 -10.49 -1.69
CA MET A 18 -9.96 -10.56 -0.43
C MET A 18 -10.71 -9.87 0.72
N PRO A 19 -10.41 -10.19 1.99
CA PRO A 19 -10.97 -9.48 3.14
C PRO A 19 -10.59 -7.99 3.14
N LEU A 20 -11.51 -7.14 3.60
CA LEU A 20 -11.29 -5.69 3.73
C LEU A 20 -10.04 -5.37 4.57
N SER A 21 -9.81 -6.12 5.66
CA SER A 21 -8.62 -6.02 6.51
C SER A 21 -7.32 -6.20 5.73
N THR A 22 -7.25 -7.20 4.85
CA THR A 22 -6.10 -7.46 3.99
C THR A 22 -5.86 -6.32 3.01
N LEU A 23 -6.93 -5.83 2.35
CA LEU A 23 -6.82 -4.72 1.40
C LEU A 23 -6.28 -3.45 2.08
N LEU A 24 -6.81 -3.13 3.27
CA LEU A 24 -6.36 -1.97 4.05
C LEU A 24 -4.90 -2.12 4.50
N LEU A 25 -4.49 -3.33 4.91
CA LEU A 25 -3.10 -3.60 5.28
C LEU A 25 -2.14 -3.35 4.10
N LEU A 26 -2.49 -3.82 2.90
CA LEU A 26 -1.68 -3.63 1.70
C LEU A 26 -1.54 -2.14 1.33
N ILE A 27 -2.65 -1.40 1.40
CA ILE A 27 -2.63 0.06 1.16
C ILE A 27 -1.74 0.75 2.18
N PHE A 28 -1.90 0.43 3.47
CA PHE A 28 -1.12 1.01 4.54
C PHE A 28 0.38 0.73 4.38
N LEU A 29 0.77 -0.52 4.12
CA LEU A 29 2.16 -0.90 3.89
C LEU A 29 2.75 -0.19 2.68
N THR A 30 1.99 -0.09 1.59
CA THR A 30 2.44 0.63 0.38
C THR A 30 2.74 2.09 0.70
N LEU A 31 1.84 2.78 1.40
CA LEU A 31 2.05 4.17 1.80
C LEU A 31 3.24 4.32 2.75
N LEU A 32 3.37 3.43 3.73
CA LEU A 32 4.48 3.46 4.69
C LEU A 32 5.83 3.28 3.98
N LEU A 33 5.92 2.34 3.04
CA LEU A 33 7.13 2.12 2.25
C LEU A 33 7.41 3.28 1.29
N MET A 34 6.40 3.87 0.65
CA MET A 34 6.57 5.06 -0.20
C MET A 34 7.08 6.25 0.60
N LEU A 35 6.48 6.53 1.76
CA LEU A 35 6.91 7.63 2.63
C LEU A 35 8.31 7.37 3.22
N GLY A 36 8.57 6.15 3.68
CA GLY A 36 9.88 5.76 4.17
C GLY A 36 10.96 5.87 3.09
N GLY A 37 10.68 5.37 1.88
CA GLY A 37 11.57 5.49 0.73
C GLY A 37 11.83 6.93 0.31
N ALA A 38 10.78 7.77 0.28
CA ALA A 38 10.93 9.20 -0.02
C ALA A 38 11.76 9.93 1.04
N TRP A 39 11.54 9.64 2.33
CA TRP A 39 12.31 10.24 3.42
C TRP A 39 13.78 9.81 3.38
N LEU A 40 14.05 8.51 3.23
CA LEU A 40 15.41 8.00 3.09
C LEU A 40 16.08 8.56 1.84
N GLY A 41 15.36 8.60 0.71
CA GLY A 41 15.85 9.19 -0.54
C GLY A 41 16.20 10.67 -0.39
N PHE A 42 15.41 11.44 0.36
CA PHE A 42 15.73 12.82 0.70
C PHE A 42 16.96 12.91 1.61
N GLN A 43 17.03 12.14 2.69
CA GLN A 43 18.15 12.17 3.64
C GLN A 43 19.49 11.80 2.98
N PHE A 44 19.52 10.73 2.17
CA PHE A 44 20.74 10.28 1.51
C PHE A 44 21.04 11.03 0.20
N GLY A 45 20.01 11.51 -0.51
CA GLY A 45 20.18 12.28 -1.75
C GLY A 45 20.54 13.75 -1.53
N SER A 46 20.18 14.33 -0.37
CA SER A 46 20.52 15.74 -0.03
C SER A 46 21.96 15.93 0.43
N GLY A 47 22.70 14.87 0.77
CA GLY A 47 24.11 14.94 1.16
C GLY A 47 25.11 15.07 0.00
N GLN A 48 24.64 15.22 -1.24
CA GLN A 48 25.46 15.25 -2.46
C GLN A 48 25.31 16.54 -3.31
N LEU A 49 24.73 17.61 -2.75
CA LEU A 49 24.70 18.95 -3.36
C LEU A 49 25.55 19.94 -2.54
#